data_AF-A0A6N0LQA0-F1
#
_entry.id   AF-A0A6N0LQA0-F1
#
_cell.length_a   1.000
_cell.length_b   1.000
_cell.length_c   1.000
_cell.angle_alpha   90.00
_cell.angle_beta   90.00
_cell.angle_gamma   90.00
#
_symmetry.space_group_name_H-M   'P 1'
#
loop_
_entity.id
_entity.type
_entity.pdbx_description
1 polymer ?
#
loop_
_entity_poly.entity_id
_entity_poly.type
_entity_poly.pdbx_seq_one_letter_code
_entity_poly.pdbx_strand_id
1 'polypeptide(L)'
;MLTEEVLVQKFITIAQGRCAKVGELLQYCHVELVNSYWGCPPKLIQHFVVYYPNMLFASVNAYQDIFRGVAQDLGICEAVCINATRIIRDRASRLKEKNPILWLELQWVAVPTKKGNWHLDQDLPHSD
;
A
#
# COMPACT_ATOMS: atom_id res chain seq x y z
N MET A 1 6.24 19.20 -14.18
CA MET A 1 5.67 17.85 -14.04
C MET A 1 5.53 17.57 -12.55
N LEU A 2 4.40 17.04 -12.09
CA LEU A 2 4.35 16.39 -10.78
C LEU A 2 5.18 15.10 -10.91
N THR A 3 6.27 14.97 -10.17
CA THR A 3 7.03 13.72 -10.11
C THR A 3 6.21 12.66 -9.39
N GLU A 4 6.45 11.38 -9.67
CA GLU A 4 5.72 10.24 -9.06
C GLU A 4 5.72 10.35 -7.52
N GLU A 5 6.85 10.76 -6.94
CA GLU A 5 7.03 11.05 -5.52
C GLU A 5 6.02 12.08 -4.99
N VAL A 6 5.72 13.15 -5.74
CA VAL A 6 4.76 14.17 -5.29
C VAL A 6 3.33 13.64 -5.32
N LEU A 7 2.99 12.76 -6.27
CA LEU A 7 1.68 12.11 -6.30
C LEU A 7 1.52 11.13 -5.13
N VAL A 8 2.56 10.35 -4.83
CA VAL A 8 2.60 9.47 -3.66
C VAL A 8 2.45 10.28 -2.37
N GLN A 9 3.18 11.39 -2.23
CA GLN A 9 3.09 12.24 -1.05
C GLN A 9 1.68 12.86 -0.91
N LYS A 10 1.07 13.31 -2.01
CA LYS A 10 -0.32 13.80 -1.99
C LYS A 10 -1.31 12.71 -1.59
N PHE A 11 -1.16 11.50 -2.11
CA PHE A 11 -1.98 10.35 -1.74
C PHE A 11 -1.92 10.09 -0.23
N ILE A 12 -0.71 10.04 0.34
CA ILE A 12 -0.50 9.83 1.77
C ILE A 12 -1.15 10.96 2.58
N THR A 13 -0.91 12.22 2.21
CA THR A 13 -1.46 13.39 2.94
C THR A 13 -3.00 13.41 2.93
N ILE A 14 -3.63 13.11 1.79
CA ILE A 14 -5.10 13.10 1.70
C ILE A 14 -5.67 11.91 2.47
N ALA A 15 -5.06 10.72 2.37
CA ALA A 15 -5.49 9.55 3.11
C ALA A 15 -5.42 9.78 4.64
N GLN A 16 -4.33 10.40 5.12
CA GLN A 16 -4.18 10.83 6.51
C GLN A 16 -5.26 11.83 6.94
N GLY A 17 -5.58 12.81 6.09
CA GLY A 17 -6.62 13.80 6.37
C GLY A 17 -8.04 13.23 6.43
N ARG A 18 -8.31 12.12 5.73
CA ARG A 18 -9.62 11.46 5.75
C ARG A 18 -9.84 10.57 6.98
N CYS A 19 -8.80 9.90 7.46
CA CYS A 19 -8.90 9.01 8.61
C CYS A 19 -7.56 8.91 9.35
N ALA A 20 -7.56 9.27 10.63
CA ALA A 20 -6.36 9.19 11.48
C ALA A 20 -5.77 7.77 11.53
N LYS A 21 -6.64 6.74 11.64
CA LYS A 21 -6.22 5.33 11.66
C LYS A 21 -5.51 4.92 10.36
N VAL A 22 -5.96 5.40 9.21
CA VAL A 22 -5.26 5.17 7.93
C VAL A 22 -3.87 5.81 7.95
N GLY A 23 -3.75 6.99 8.55
CA GLY A 23 -2.45 7.64 8.73
C GLY A 23 -1.47 6.83 9.56
N GLU A 24 -1.94 6.21 10.65
CA GLU A 24 -1.14 5.30 11.48
C GLU A 24 -0.71 4.06 10.70
N LEU A 25 -1.62 3.46 9.92
CA LEU A 25 -1.30 2.29 9.08
C LEU A 25 -0.23 2.60 8.04
N LEU A 26 -0.32 3.77 7.40
CA LEU A 26 0.62 4.17 6.34
C LEU A 26 2.06 4.35 6.85
N GLN A 27 2.29 4.56 8.15
CA GLN A 27 3.64 4.63 8.74
C GLN A 27 4.40 3.31 8.62
N TYR A 28 3.68 2.20 8.47
CA TYR A 28 4.24 0.86 8.36
C TYR A 28 4.15 0.30 6.93
N CYS A 29 3.66 1.10 5.97
CA CYS A 29 3.48 0.68 4.58
C CYS A 29 4.51 1.34 3.67
N HIS A 30 4.76 0.72 2.51
CA HIS A 30 5.44 1.35 1.38
C HIS A 30 4.41 1.68 0.30
N VAL A 31 4.46 2.88 -0.27
CA VAL A 31 3.50 3.33 -1.29
C VAL A 31 4.24 3.71 -2.56
N GLU A 32 3.82 3.15 -3.69
CA GLU A 32 4.37 3.49 -5.00
C GLU A 32 3.26 3.83 -5.99
N LEU A 33 3.58 4.67 -6.97
CA LEU A 33 2.77 4.84 -8.17
C LEU A 33 3.32 3.91 -9.24
N VAL A 34 2.50 2.97 -9.71
CA VAL A 34 2.91 1.98 -10.71
C VAL A 34 2.17 2.20 -12.01
N ASN A 35 2.93 2.23 -13.10
CA ASN A 35 2.45 2.34 -14.47
C ASN A 35 2.21 0.93 -15.05
N SER A 36 1.01 0.69 -15.56
CA SER A 36 0.62 -0.55 -16.24
C SER A 36 0.10 -0.23 -17.64
N TYR A 37 0.35 -1.12 -18.60
CA TYR A 37 -0.18 -0.99 -19.96
C TYR A 37 -1.21 -2.08 -20.21
N TRP A 38 -2.45 -1.70 -20.52
CA TRP A 38 -3.55 -2.65 -20.69
C TRP A 38 -4.36 -2.38 -21.97
N GLY A 39 -4.92 -3.44 -22.57
CA GLY A 39 -5.79 -3.37 -23.76
C GLY A 39 -5.09 -3.49 -25.12
N CYS A 40 -5.87 -3.32 -26.21
CA CYS A 40 -5.40 -3.33 -27.59
C CYS A 40 -6.11 -2.21 -28.40
N PRO A 41 -5.43 -1.09 -28.73
CA PRO A 41 -4.03 -0.79 -28.43
C PRO A 41 -3.78 -0.56 -26.93
N PRO A 42 -2.55 -0.80 -26.44
CA PRO A 42 -2.21 -0.66 -25.03
C PRO A 42 -2.37 0.79 -24.58
N LYS A 43 -3.15 0.99 -23.51
CA LYS A 43 -3.31 2.27 -22.84
C LYS A 43 -2.54 2.26 -21.53
N LEU A 44 -1.87 3.37 -21.22
CA LEU A 44 -1.21 3.57 -19.94
C LEU A 44 -2.28 3.79 -18.86
N ILE A 45 -2.18 3.01 -17.79
CA ILE A 45 -3.02 3.10 -16.59
C ILE A 45 -2.08 3.21 -15.40
N GLN A 46 -2.39 4.12 -14.49
CA GLN A 46 -1.62 4.33 -13.27
C GLN A 46 -2.42 3.83 -12.07
N HIS A 47 -1.75 3.20 -11.13
CA HIS A 47 -2.33 2.73 -9.89
C HIS A 47 -1.40 3.02 -8.73
N PHE A 48 -1.97 3.40 -7.58
CA PHE A 48 -1.21 3.36 -6.35
C PHE A 48 -1.12 1.93 -5.85
N VAL A 49 0.05 1.53 -5.37
CA VAL A 49 0.24 0.24 -4.71
C VAL A 49 0.67 0.51 -3.27
N VAL A 50 -0.13 0.03 -2.32
CA VAL A 50 0.14 0.13 -0.88
C VAL A 50 0.62 -1.24 -0.40
N TYR A 51 1.92 -1.38 -0.21
CA TYR A 51 2.53 -2.58 0.32
C TYR A 51 2.50 -2.57 1.85
N TYR A 52 1.89 -3.58 2.47
CA TYR A 52 1.70 -3.65 3.92
C TYR A 52 2.26 -4.95 4.52
N PRO A 53 2.70 -4.95 5.79
CA PRO A 53 3.09 -6.18 6.49
C PRO A 53 1.88 -7.03 6.87
N ASN A 54 2.04 -8.36 6.91
CA ASN A 54 0.94 -9.29 7.14
C ASN A 54 0.09 -9.00 8.39
N MET A 55 0.70 -8.46 9.44
CA MET A 55 0.01 -8.08 10.67
C MET A 55 -1.08 -7.01 10.46
N LEU A 56 -0.97 -6.15 9.45
CA LEU A 56 -1.95 -5.10 9.16
C LEU A 56 -3.08 -5.56 8.23
N PHE A 57 -3.17 -6.86 7.92
CA PHE A 57 -4.13 -7.38 6.97
C PHE A 57 -5.58 -6.96 7.28
N ALA A 58 -6.03 -7.15 8.53
CA ALA A 58 -7.40 -6.83 8.93
C ALA A 58 -7.68 -5.32 8.79
N SER A 59 -6.79 -4.49 9.33
CA SER A 59 -6.93 -3.02 9.31
C SER A 59 -6.87 -2.47 7.90
N VAL A 60 -5.93 -2.92 7.06
CA VAL A 60 -5.84 -2.48 5.67
C VAL A 60 -7.09 -2.88 4.88
N ASN A 61 -7.61 -4.09 5.09
CA ASN A 61 -8.84 -4.54 4.45
C ASN A 61 -10.06 -3.70 4.88
N ALA A 62 -10.15 -3.34 6.17
CA ALA A 62 -11.22 -2.50 6.68
C ALA A 62 -11.23 -1.07 6.09
N TYR A 63 -10.06 -0.54 5.69
CA TYR A 63 -9.93 0.80 5.12
C TYR A 63 -9.63 0.82 3.61
N GLN A 64 -9.77 -0.30 2.91
CA GLN A 64 -9.43 -0.40 1.48
C GLN A 64 -10.19 0.62 0.62
N ASP A 65 -11.45 0.89 0.96
CA ASP A 65 -12.29 1.85 0.25
C ASP A 65 -11.79 3.29 0.38
N ILE A 66 -11.12 3.63 1.49
CA ILE A 66 -10.52 4.95 1.68
C ILE A 66 -9.36 5.13 0.69
N PHE A 67 -8.47 4.14 0.59
CA PHE A 67 -7.36 4.19 -0.38
C PHE A 67 -7.88 4.31 -1.81
N ARG A 68 -8.89 3.51 -2.18
CA ARG A 68 -9.50 3.58 -3.51
C ARG A 68 -10.12 4.95 -3.78
N GLY A 69 -10.86 5.51 -2.83
CA GLY A 69 -11.44 6.83 -2.96
C GLY A 69 -10.39 7.94 -3.11
N VAL A 70 -9.27 7.87 -2.38
CA VAL A 70 -8.19 8.85 -2.50
C VAL A 70 -7.50 8.77 -3.87
N ALA A 71 -7.31 7.57 -4.41
CA ALA A 71 -6.76 7.42 -5.76
C ALA A 71 -7.65 8.08 -6.82
N GLN A 72 -8.97 7.85 -6.73
CA GLN A 72 -9.95 8.41 -7.64
C GLN A 72 -10.00 9.94 -7.58
N ASP A 73 -9.95 10.53 -6.38
CA ASP A 73 -9.84 11.98 -6.19
C ASP A 73 -8.60 12.59 -6.87
N LEU A 74 -7.51 11.83 -6.93
CA LEU A 74 -6.27 12.23 -7.60
C LEU A 74 -6.27 11.94 -9.11
N GLY A 75 -7.36 11.43 -9.66
CA GLY A 75 -7.48 11.06 -11.08
C GLY A 75 -6.70 9.80 -11.45
N ILE A 76 -6.29 8.99 -10.48
CA ILE A 76 -5.58 7.73 -10.66
C ILE A 76 -6.60 6.59 -10.63
N CYS A 77 -6.38 5.54 -11.44
CA CYS A 77 -7.40 4.53 -11.70
C CYS A 77 -7.82 3.77 -10.44
N GLU A 78 -6.86 3.37 -9.59
CA GLU A 78 -7.14 2.62 -8.37
C GLU A 78 -5.97 2.70 -7.38
N ALA A 79 -6.24 2.37 -6.11
CA ALA A 79 -5.22 1.99 -5.14
C ALA A 79 -5.39 0.51 -4.77
N VAL A 80 -4.31 -0.25 -4.91
CA VAL A 80 -4.29 -1.69 -4.63
C VAL A 80 -3.42 -1.95 -3.40
N CYS A 81 -3.95 -2.72 -2.45
CA CYS A 81 -3.21 -3.10 -1.25
C CYS A 81 -2.58 -4.48 -1.44
N ILE A 82 -1.26 -4.58 -1.21
CA ILE A 82 -0.52 -5.83 -1.40
C ILE A 82 0.25 -6.23 -0.14
N ASN A 83 0.11 -7.49 0.27
CA ASN A 83 0.82 -8.02 1.42
C ASN A 83 2.32 -8.23 1.09
N ALA A 84 3.17 -7.31 1.56
CA ALA A 84 4.61 -7.33 1.36
C ALA A 84 5.26 -8.58 1.94
N THR A 85 4.82 -9.00 3.13
CA THR A 85 5.34 -10.22 3.79
C THR A 85 5.11 -11.46 2.92
N ARG A 86 3.95 -11.56 2.26
CA ARG A 86 3.64 -12.67 1.36
C ARG A 86 4.52 -12.63 0.11
N ILE A 87 4.68 -11.47 -0.53
CA ILE A 87 5.56 -11.31 -1.70
C ILE A 87 6.99 -11.73 -1.39
N ILE A 88 7.51 -11.28 -0.25
CA ILE A 88 8.91 -11.50 0.13
C ILE A 88 9.18 -12.96 0.47
N ARG A 89 8.19 -13.66 1.04
CA ARG A 89 8.30 -15.09 1.39
C ARG A 89 7.96 -16.02 0.23
N ASP A 90 7.36 -15.51 -0.84
CA ASP A 90 7.03 -16.30 -2.01
C ASP A 90 8.30 -16.72 -2.76
N ARG A 91 8.56 -18.03 -2.79
CA ARG A 91 9.72 -18.62 -3.47
C ARG A 91 9.67 -18.48 -4.99
N ALA A 92 8.47 -18.33 -5.56
CA ALA A 92 8.30 -18.11 -6.99
C ALA A 92 8.38 -16.61 -7.35
N SER A 93 8.46 -15.71 -6.37
CA SER A 93 8.60 -14.28 -6.59
C SER A 93 9.94 -13.97 -7.28
N ARG A 94 9.86 -13.35 -8.46
CA ARG A 94 11.03 -12.81 -9.17
C ARG A 94 11.32 -11.36 -8.82
N LEU A 95 10.71 -10.84 -7.74
CA LEU A 95 10.85 -9.42 -7.38
C LEU A 95 12.30 -9.03 -7.15
N LYS A 96 13.07 -9.88 -6.44
CA LYS A 96 14.50 -9.64 -6.17
C LYS A 96 15.33 -9.46 -7.45
N GLU A 97 14.99 -10.19 -8.50
CA GLU A 97 15.70 -10.15 -9.78
C GLU A 97 15.24 -8.96 -10.64
N LYS A 98 13.93 -8.70 -10.66
CA LYS A 98 13.32 -7.67 -11.53
C LYS A 98 13.44 -6.26 -10.97
N ASN A 99 13.29 -6.10 -9.66
CA ASN A 99 13.37 -4.82 -8.96
C ASN A 99 14.02 -5.04 -7.57
N PRO A 100 15.36 -5.11 -7.50
CA PRO A 100 16.07 -5.37 -6.26
C PRO A 100 15.91 -4.23 -5.23
N ILE A 101 15.66 -3.00 -5.67
CA ILE A 101 15.44 -1.85 -4.78
C ILE A 101 14.12 -2.03 -4.03
N LEU A 102 13.01 -2.22 -4.78
CA LEU A 102 11.71 -2.49 -4.16
C LEU A 102 11.76 -3.75 -3.30
N TRP A 103 12.48 -4.79 -3.73
CA TRP A 103 12.66 -5.98 -2.90
C TRP A 103 13.27 -5.64 -1.54
N LEU A 104 14.31 -4.80 -1.48
CA LEU A 104 14.91 -4.35 -0.23
C LEU A 104 13.95 -3.50 0.61
N GLU A 105 13.24 -2.56 -0.01
CA GLU A 105 12.22 -1.74 0.68
C GLU A 105 11.13 -2.61 1.32
N LEU A 106 10.63 -3.60 0.57
CA LEU A 106 9.64 -4.54 1.07
C LEU A 106 10.19 -5.49 2.15
N GLN A 107 11.51 -5.76 2.20
CA GLN A 107 12.09 -6.45 3.37
C GLN A 107 11.89 -5.64 4.64
N TRP A 108 12.13 -4.31 4.60
CA TRP A 108 11.93 -3.44 5.76
C TRP A 108 10.47 -3.40 6.21
N VAL A 109 9.55 -3.35 5.26
CA VAL A 109 8.10 -3.45 5.53
C VAL A 109 7.76 -4.81 6.14
N ALA A 110 8.27 -5.90 5.57
CA ALA A 110 7.90 -7.26 5.95
C ALA A 110 8.47 -7.74 7.29
N VAL A 111 9.48 -7.05 7.84
CA VAL A 111 10.06 -7.37 9.14
C VAL A 111 9.07 -6.98 10.25
N PRO A 112 8.65 -7.91 11.12
CA PRO A 112 7.89 -7.55 12.31
C PRO A 112 8.75 -6.66 13.19
N THR A 113 8.43 -5.38 13.30
CA THR A 113 9.11 -4.48 14.23
C THR A 113 8.75 -4.89 15.66
N LYS A 114 9.70 -5.49 16.38
CA LYS A 114 9.54 -5.94 17.77
C LYS A 114 9.37 -4.81 18.81
N LYS A 115 8.89 -3.61 18.43
CA LYS A 115 8.80 -2.45 19.33
C LYS A 115 7.46 -1.73 19.23
N GLY A 116 6.68 -1.83 20.31
CA GLY A 116 5.82 -0.76 20.83
C GLY A 116 4.32 -0.90 20.55
N ASN A 117 3.59 -1.39 21.55
CA ASN A 117 2.14 -1.23 21.79
C ASN A 117 1.19 -1.46 20.59
N TRP A 118 0.82 -2.72 20.37
CA TRP A 118 -0.24 -3.11 19.45
C TRP A 118 -1.63 -2.95 20.08
N HIS A 119 -2.22 -1.77 19.94
CA HIS A 119 -3.65 -1.53 20.18
C HIS A 119 -4.48 -1.36 18.90
N LEU A 120 -3.89 -1.56 17.71
CA LEU A 120 -4.59 -1.36 16.43
C LEU A 120 -5.64 -2.43 16.09
N ASP A 121 -5.61 -3.58 16.75
CA ASP A 121 -6.55 -4.69 16.51
C ASP A 121 -7.72 -4.75 17.51
N GLN A 122 -7.72 -3.95 18.59
CA GLN A 122 -8.78 -4.01 19.62
C GLN A 122 -10.06 -3.22 19.28
N ASP A 123 -10.03 -2.43 18.21
CA ASP A 123 -11.13 -1.53 17.84
C ASP A 123 -11.97 -2.01 16.64
N LEU A 124 -11.71 -3.21 16.10
CA LEU A 124 -12.54 -3.75 15.03
C LEU A 124 -13.79 -4.37 15.65
N PRO A 125 -15.01 -3.97 15.25
CA PRO A 125 -16.22 -4.61 15.73
C PRO A 125 -16.16 -6.08 15.32
N HIS A 126 -16.17 -6.97 16.31
CA HIS A 126 -16.45 -8.38 16.09
C HIS A 126 -17.87 -8.47 15.56
N SER A 127 -18.01 -8.84 14.28
CA SER A 127 -19.30 -9.25 13.75
C SER A 127 -19.64 -10.61 14.35
N ASP A 128 -20.72 -10.64 15.14
CA ASP A 128 -21.41 -11.86 15.59
C ASP A 128 -21.97 -12.68 14.41
#